data_AF-X7YR02-F1
#
_entry.id   AF-X7YR02-F1
#
_cell.length_a   1.000
_cell.length_b   1.000
_cell.length_c   1.000
_cell.angle_alpha   90.00
_cell.angle_beta   90.00
_cell.angle_gamma   90.00
#
_symmetry.space_group_name_H-M   'P 1'
#
loop_
_entity.id
_entity.type
_entity.pdbx_description
1 polymer ?
#
loop_
_entity_poly.entity_id
_entity_poly.type
_entity_poly.pdbx_seq_one_letter_code
_entity_poly.pdbx_strand_id
1 'polypeptide(L)'
;MSEASDLFDAGAAALGLLGGGRPNTEQALRYFTSASETDPQMCDAWLGRMLCGDNESQIVYRAWNCRQSMHAEIIRLGVSPAYFMPKFDIGMGIVALDQPIYDRGVLTLALVRMLAMGNPPDYHEAQETLKEARPAGCPAGCRPPCTTAPNAGPT
;
A
#
# COMPACT_ATOMS: atom_id res chain seq x y z
N MET A 1 -8.56 -23.16 5.62
CA MET A 1 -8.52 -21.71 5.85
C MET A 1 -7.85 -21.52 7.19
N SER A 2 -6.90 -20.59 7.29
CA SER A 2 -6.19 -20.31 8.54
C SER A 2 -6.99 -19.30 9.37
N GLU A 3 -6.76 -19.27 10.68
CA GLU A 3 -7.38 -18.28 11.58
C GLU A 3 -7.08 -16.84 11.14
N ALA A 4 -5.87 -16.57 10.64
CA ALA A 4 -5.48 -15.26 10.11
C ALA A 4 -6.30 -14.86 8.87
N SER A 5 -6.58 -15.79 7.96
CA SER A 5 -7.42 -15.53 6.79
C SER A 5 -8.86 -15.23 7.18
N ASP A 6 -9.42 -15.93 8.18
CA ASP A 6 -10.78 -15.67 8.66
C ASP A 6 -10.90 -14.28 9.33
N LEU A 7 -9.86 -13.88 10.10
CA LEU A 7 -9.76 -12.54 10.68
C LEU A 7 -9.63 -11.46 9.59
N PHE A 8 -8.85 -11.72 8.55
CA PHE A 8 -8.71 -10.81 7.41
C PHE A 8 -10.05 -10.62 6.68
N ASP A 9 -10.79 -11.70 6.45
CA ASP A 9 -12.11 -11.67 5.80
C ASP A 9 -13.11 -10.85 6.62
N ALA A 10 -13.08 -10.99 7.96
CA ALA A 10 -13.88 -10.17 8.87
C ALA A 10 -13.48 -8.67 8.80
N GLY A 11 -12.19 -8.37 8.70
CA GLY A 11 -11.69 -6.99 8.51
C GLY A 11 -12.13 -6.39 7.17
N ALA A 12 -12.02 -7.14 6.08
CA ALA A 12 -12.47 -6.73 4.75
C ALA A 12 -14.00 -6.51 4.71
N ALA A 13 -14.77 -7.36 5.38
CA ALA A 13 -16.21 -7.17 5.54
C ALA A 13 -16.54 -5.91 6.35
N ALA A 14 -15.82 -5.64 7.45
CA ALA A 14 -15.99 -4.43 8.26
C ALA A 14 -15.67 -3.15 7.48
N LEU A 15 -14.73 -3.19 6.53
CA LEU A 15 -14.47 -2.10 5.58
C LEU A 15 -15.54 -1.96 4.48
N GLY A 16 -16.51 -2.87 4.39
CA GLY A 16 -17.51 -2.89 3.33
C GLY A 16 -16.99 -3.40 1.99
N LEU A 17 -15.83 -4.09 1.95
CA LEU A 17 -15.26 -4.64 0.72
C LEU A 17 -15.99 -5.90 0.26
N LEU A 18 -16.60 -6.64 1.19
CA LEU A 18 -17.30 -7.92 0.93
C LEU A 18 -18.84 -7.80 0.99
N GLY A 19 -19.38 -6.61 1.27
CA GLY A 19 -20.82 -6.38 1.34
C GLY A 19 -21.16 -4.91 1.50
N GLY A 20 -22.30 -4.48 0.97
CA GLY A 20 -22.74 -3.06 0.92
C GLY A 20 -23.15 -2.44 2.26
N GLY A 21 -22.58 -2.91 3.38
CA GLY A 21 -22.76 -2.32 4.71
C GLY A 21 -22.01 -0.99 4.85
N ARG A 22 -22.30 -0.25 5.92
CA ARG A 22 -21.53 0.96 6.25
C ARG A 22 -20.13 0.56 6.74
N PRO A 23 -19.06 1.16 6.19
CA PRO A 23 -17.70 0.85 6.63
C PRO A 23 -17.49 1.27 8.09
N ASN A 24 -16.92 0.38 8.88
CA ASN A 24 -16.49 0.62 10.26
C ASN A 24 -14.98 0.42 10.38
N THR A 25 -14.25 1.53 10.22
CA THR A 25 -12.79 1.55 10.22
C THR A 25 -12.18 1.10 11.55
N GLU A 26 -12.80 1.43 12.69
CA GLU A 26 -12.28 1.02 14.00
C GLU A 26 -12.37 -0.49 14.19
N GLN A 27 -13.50 -1.08 13.76
CA GLN A 27 -13.68 -2.54 13.83
C GLN A 27 -12.76 -3.26 12.85
N ALA A 28 -12.61 -2.73 11.62
CA ALA A 28 -11.68 -3.26 10.64
C ALA A 28 -10.23 -3.24 11.16
N LEU A 29 -9.81 -2.16 11.81
CA LEU A 29 -8.48 -2.04 12.40
C LEU A 29 -8.22 -3.16 13.42
N ARG A 30 -9.19 -3.46 14.30
CA ARG A 30 -9.05 -4.55 15.28
C ARG A 30 -8.85 -5.91 14.61
N TYR A 31 -9.62 -6.20 13.57
CA TYR A 31 -9.47 -7.46 12.82
C TYR A 31 -8.15 -7.55 12.08
N PHE A 32 -7.70 -6.48 11.42
CA PHE A 32 -6.41 -6.48 10.74
C PHE A 32 -5.23 -6.55 11.71
N THR A 33 -5.34 -5.92 12.88
CA THR A 33 -4.35 -6.08 13.96
C THR A 33 -4.26 -7.54 14.39
N SER A 34 -5.38 -8.18 14.72
CA SER A 34 -5.38 -9.60 15.08
C SER A 34 -4.86 -10.49 13.94
N ALA A 35 -5.27 -10.25 12.69
CA ALA A 35 -4.76 -11.01 11.53
C ALA A 35 -3.23 -10.85 11.37
N SER A 36 -2.70 -9.64 11.55
CA SER A 36 -1.27 -9.35 11.46
C SER A 36 -0.45 -9.95 12.62
N GLU A 37 -1.07 -10.14 13.78
CA GLU A 37 -0.47 -10.80 14.94
C GLU A 37 -0.47 -12.32 14.78
N THR A 38 -1.55 -12.89 14.24
CA THR A 38 -1.67 -14.33 13.96
C THR A 38 -0.77 -14.77 12.80
N ASP A 39 -0.69 -13.97 11.72
CA ASP A 39 0.23 -14.20 10.61
C ASP A 39 1.06 -12.94 10.29
N PRO A 40 2.26 -12.82 10.89
CA PRO A 40 3.16 -11.69 10.62
C PRO A 40 3.66 -11.60 9.17
N GLN A 41 3.53 -12.66 8.36
CA GLN A 41 3.93 -12.67 6.94
C GLN A 41 2.80 -12.26 5.99
N MET A 42 1.61 -11.95 6.53
CA MET A 42 0.46 -11.51 5.75
C MET A 42 0.54 -10.01 5.43
N CYS A 43 1.05 -9.66 4.24
CA CYS A 43 1.20 -8.27 3.80
C CYS A 43 -0.13 -7.51 3.80
N ASP A 44 -1.19 -8.15 3.33
CA ASP A 44 -2.50 -7.52 3.23
C ASP A 44 -3.08 -7.12 4.59
N ALA A 45 -2.77 -7.87 5.67
CA ALA A 45 -3.19 -7.48 7.02
C ALA A 45 -2.52 -6.17 7.45
N TRP A 46 -1.21 -6.01 7.20
CA TRP A 46 -0.50 -4.76 7.48
C TRP A 46 -1.00 -3.60 6.61
N LEU A 47 -1.27 -3.85 5.34
CA LEU A 47 -1.88 -2.85 4.45
C LEU A 47 -3.30 -2.46 4.89
N GLY A 48 -4.06 -3.40 5.46
CA GLY A 48 -5.39 -3.16 6.03
C GLY A 48 -5.33 -2.25 7.26
N ARG A 49 -4.31 -2.40 8.11
CA ARG A 49 -4.04 -1.48 9.22
C ARG A 49 -3.74 -0.07 8.72
N MET A 50 -2.88 0.06 7.70
CA MET A 50 -2.59 1.34 7.06
C MET A 50 -3.85 1.98 6.45
N LEU A 51 -4.72 1.18 5.82
CA LEU A 51 -6.01 1.64 5.28
C LEU A 51 -6.93 2.20 6.36
N CYS A 52 -6.82 1.67 7.58
CA CYS A 52 -7.57 2.13 8.75
C CYS A 52 -6.93 3.36 9.44
N GLY A 53 -5.80 3.85 8.93
CA GLY A 53 -5.09 5.01 9.48
C GLY A 53 -3.93 4.66 10.42
N ASP A 54 -3.64 3.39 10.65
CA ASP A 54 -2.48 2.94 11.41
C ASP A 54 -1.23 2.96 10.51
N ASN A 55 -0.63 4.14 10.40
CA ASN A 55 0.56 4.42 9.60
C ASN A 55 1.83 4.53 10.47
N GLU A 56 1.86 3.82 11.59
CA GLU A 56 3.06 3.77 12.43
C GLU A 56 4.25 3.14 11.69
N SER A 57 5.45 3.57 12.07
CA SER A 57 6.70 3.16 11.41
C SER A 57 6.87 1.65 11.34
N GLN A 58 6.61 0.98 12.46
CA GLN A 58 6.68 -0.48 12.57
C GLN A 58 5.72 -1.19 11.60
N ILE A 59 4.55 -0.62 11.34
CA ILE A 59 3.52 -1.20 10.47
C ILE A 59 3.94 -1.11 9.01
N VAL A 60 4.44 0.06 8.60
CA VAL A 60 4.98 0.28 7.26
C VAL A 60 6.17 -0.65 7.00
N TYR A 61 7.09 -0.78 7.97
CA TYR A 61 8.23 -1.69 7.87
C TYR A 61 7.79 -3.16 7.76
N ARG A 62 6.82 -3.60 8.58
CA ARG A 62 6.29 -4.96 8.54
C ARG A 62 5.62 -5.25 7.19
N ALA A 63 4.80 -4.33 6.69
CA ALA A 63 4.19 -4.43 5.36
C ALA A 63 5.25 -4.57 4.26
N TRP A 64 6.31 -3.74 4.31
CA TRP A 64 7.41 -3.80 3.36
C TRP A 64 8.21 -5.12 3.44
N ASN A 65 8.44 -5.65 4.64
CA ASN A 65 9.18 -6.90 4.83
C ASN A 65 8.44 -8.10 4.19
N CYS A 66 7.11 -8.12 4.25
CA CYS A 66 6.29 -9.18 3.63
C CYS A 66 5.72 -8.80 2.25
N ARG A 67 6.22 -7.74 1.59
CA ARG A 67 5.75 -7.25 0.27
C ARG A 67 5.60 -8.30 -0.84
N GLN A 68 6.22 -9.47 -0.70
CA GLN A 68 6.10 -10.58 -1.65
C GLN A 68 4.67 -11.16 -1.68
N SER A 69 3.96 -11.18 -0.54
CA SER A 69 2.58 -11.66 -0.41
C SER A 69 1.51 -10.57 -0.63
N MET A 70 1.92 -9.39 -1.13
CA MET A 70 1.02 -8.27 -1.40
C MET A 70 -0.11 -8.66 -2.37
N HIS A 71 -1.34 -8.31 -1.98
CA HIS A 71 -2.61 -8.57 -2.65
C HIS A 71 -3.06 -10.04 -2.72
N ALA A 72 -2.35 -10.98 -2.09
CA ALA A 72 -2.72 -12.39 -2.12
C ALA A 72 -4.11 -12.66 -1.50
N GLU A 73 -4.40 -12.07 -0.33
CA GLU A 73 -5.66 -12.30 0.38
C GLU A 73 -6.82 -11.50 -0.23
N ILE A 74 -6.56 -10.28 -0.72
CA ILE A 74 -7.57 -9.49 -1.42
C ILE A 74 -8.01 -10.17 -2.72
N ILE A 75 -7.06 -10.72 -3.49
CA ILE A 75 -7.36 -11.49 -4.70
C ILE A 75 -8.10 -12.79 -4.33
N ARG A 76 -7.72 -13.47 -3.24
CA ARG A 76 -8.43 -14.65 -2.73
C ARG A 76 -9.90 -14.35 -2.45
N LEU A 77 -10.20 -13.17 -1.91
CA LEU A 77 -11.56 -12.70 -1.62
C LEU A 77 -12.36 -12.28 -2.86
N GLY A 78 -11.75 -12.23 -4.05
CA GLY A 78 -12.39 -11.75 -5.27
C GLY A 78 -12.60 -10.23 -5.30
N VAL A 79 -11.92 -9.50 -4.41
CA VAL A 79 -11.97 -8.03 -4.37
C VAL A 79 -10.90 -7.48 -5.31
N SER A 80 -11.24 -6.45 -6.09
CA SER A 80 -10.24 -5.77 -6.91
C SER A 80 -9.26 -5.01 -6.02
N PRO A 81 -7.93 -5.14 -6.23
CA PRO A 81 -6.92 -4.36 -5.50
C PRO A 81 -7.14 -2.84 -5.56
N ALA A 82 -7.86 -2.34 -6.57
CA ALA A 82 -8.21 -0.93 -6.69
C ALA A 82 -9.11 -0.40 -5.55
N TYR A 83 -9.85 -1.27 -4.85
CA TYR A 83 -10.64 -0.89 -3.67
C TYR A 83 -9.82 -0.98 -2.37
N PHE A 84 -8.59 -1.50 -2.43
CA PHE A 84 -7.71 -1.72 -1.30
C PHE A 84 -6.37 -1.01 -1.51
N MET A 85 -6.41 0.32 -1.45
CA MET A 85 -5.26 1.17 -1.72
C MET A 85 -4.97 2.07 -0.51
N PRO A 86 -4.09 1.64 0.42
CA PRO A 86 -3.66 2.50 1.50
C PRO A 86 -2.90 3.70 0.92
N LYS A 87 -3.00 4.83 1.59
CA LYS A 87 -2.38 6.09 1.18
C LYS A 87 -1.35 6.51 2.20
N PHE A 88 -0.26 7.10 1.74
CA PHE A 88 0.70 7.77 2.61
C PHE A 88 0.92 9.19 2.11
N ASP A 89 1.10 10.13 3.04
CA ASP A 89 1.45 11.51 2.71
C ASP A 89 2.81 11.51 2.00
N ILE A 90 2.97 12.26 0.91
CA ILE A 90 4.26 12.54 0.27
C ILE A 90 4.58 14.03 0.28
N GLY A 91 3.67 14.87 0.76
CA GLY A 91 3.88 16.32 0.83
C GLY A 91 4.72 16.76 2.02
N MET A 92 5.34 15.82 2.76
CA MET A 92 6.30 16.06 3.84
C MET A 92 5.72 16.94 4.96
N GLY A 93 4.40 16.89 5.15
CA GLY A 93 3.67 17.77 6.09
C GLY A 93 3.54 19.23 5.65
N ILE A 94 4.00 19.59 4.44
CA ILE A 94 3.90 20.95 3.87
C ILE A 94 2.69 21.06 2.95
N VAL A 95 2.45 20.02 2.14
CA VAL A 95 1.31 19.93 1.23
C VAL A 95 0.51 18.68 1.58
N ALA A 96 -0.82 18.75 1.59
CA ALA A 96 -1.66 17.57 1.75
C ALA A 96 -1.70 16.79 0.43
N LEU A 97 -0.63 16.04 0.16
CA LEU A 97 -0.50 15.23 -1.05
C LEU A 97 -0.39 13.77 -0.67
N ASP A 98 -1.44 13.00 -0.92
CA ASP A 98 -1.50 11.57 -0.61
C ASP A 98 -1.15 10.73 -1.83
N GLN A 99 -0.19 9.82 -1.68
CA GLN A 99 0.16 8.83 -2.69
C GLN A 99 -0.53 7.49 -2.39
N PRO A 100 -1.38 6.96 -3.28
CA PRO A 100 -1.94 5.62 -3.13
C PRO A 100 -0.88 4.54 -3.40
N ILE A 101 -0.86 3.51 -2.56
CA ILE A 101 0.02 2.35 -2.66
C ILE A 101 -0.69 1.28 -3.51
N TYR A 102 -0.25 1.12 -4.75
CA TYR A 102 -0.80 0.15 -5.71
C TYR A 102 0.19 -0.96 -6.10
N ASP A 103 1.47 -0.77 -5.79
CA ASP A 103 2.50 -1.76 -6.06
C ASP A 103 3.56 -1.78 -4.96
N ARG A 104 4.47 -2.76 -5.08
CA ARG A 104 5.59 -2.96 -4.15
C ARG A 104 6.61 -1.82 -4.18
N GLY A 105 6.75 -1.13 -5.31
CA GLY A 105 7.67 0.00 -5.46
C GLY A 105 7.19 1.19 -4.66
N VAL A 106 5.90 1.53 -4.76
CA VAL A 106 5.27 2.59 -3.99
C VAL A 106 5.24 2.25 -2.50
N LEU A 107 5.05 0.99 -2.12
CA LEU A 107 5.22 0.56 -0.72
C LEU A 107 6.65 0.78 -0.22
N THR A 108 7.65 0.57 -1.08
CA THR A 108 9.06 0.87 -0.75
C THR A 108 9.27 2.37 -0.56
N LEU A 109 8.65 3.21 -1.39
CA LEU A 109 8.69 4.67 -1.21
C LEU A 109 8.04 5.13 0.11
N ALA A 110 6.96 4.46 0.55
CA ALA A 110 6.35 4.73 1.84
C ALA A 110 7.34 4.49 2.99
N LEU A 111 8.09 3.39 2.95
CA LEU A 111 9.14 3.09 3.93
C LEU A 111 10.29 4.10 3.86
N VAL A 112 10.78 4.43 2.66
CA VAL A 112 11.85 5.43 2.47
C VAL A 112 11.47 6.77 3.08
N ARG A 113 10.23 7.23 2.83
CA ARG A 113 9.73 8.47 3.44
C ARG A 113 9.69 8.36 4.96
N MET A 114 9.22 7.24 5.49
CA MET A 114 9.15 7.01 6.94
C MET A 114 10.53 7.05 7.60
N LEU A 115 11.56 6.46 6.98
CA LEU A 115 12.95 6.52 7.45
C LEU A 115 13.53 7.94 7.37
N ALA A 116 13.27 8.66 6.26
CA ALA A 116 13.76 10.02 6.05
C ALA A 116 13.10 11.08 6.96
N MET A 117 11.83 10.85 7.33
CA MET A 117 11.04 11.72 8.22
C MET A 117 11.02 11.24 9.67
N GLY A 118 11.69 10.13 9.97
CA GLY A 118 11.84 9.61 11.32
C GLY A 118 12.59 10.58 12.24
N ASN A 119 12.50 10.34 13.55
CA ASN A 119 13.24 11.10 14.54
C ASN A 119 14.03 10.14 15.45
N PRO A 120 15.37 10.01 15.28
CA PRO A 120 16.21 10.70 14.29
C PRO A 120 15.99 10.19 12.85
N PRO A 121 16.27 11.02 11.83
CA PRO A 121 16.16 10.59 10.44
C PRO A 121 17.32 9.68 10.04
N ASP A 122 17.03 8.52 9.45
CA ASP A 122 18.04 7.61 8.92
C ASP A 122 18.08 7.71 7.38
N TYR A 123 18.87 8.67 6.90
CA TYR A 123 19.03 8.88 5.47
C TYR A 123 19.83 7.76 4.78
N HIS A 124 20.68 7.07 5.53
CA HIS A 124 21.52 6.01 4.96
C HIS A 124 20.65 4.79 4.64
N GLU A 125 19.85 4.32 5.60
CA GLU A 125 18.92 3.22 5.39
C GLU A 125 17.84 3.58 4.35
N ALA A 126 17.37 4.82 4.36
CA ALA A 126 16.44 5.31 3.34
C ALA A 126 17.02 5.23 1.92
N GLN A 127 18.29 5.59 1.73
CA GLN A 127 18.96 5.51 0.43
C GLN A 127 19.17 4.06 -0.02
N GLU A 128 19.58 3.16 0.87
CA GLU A 128 19.72 1.74 0.54
C GLU A 128 18.37 1.12 0.16
N THR A 129 17.33 1.37 0.95
CA THR A 129 15.96 0.92 0.68
C THR A 129 15.44 1.46 -0.66
N LEU A 130 15.75 2.72 -0.99
CA LEU A 130 15.36 3.33 -2.27
C LEU A 130 16.00 2.63 -3.48
N LYS A 131 17.23 2.12 -3.35
CA LYS A 131 17.89 1.37 -4.43
C LYS A 131 17.19 0.04 -4.72
N GLU A 132 16.52 -0.56 -3.73
CA GLU A 132 15.71 -1.76 -3.91
C GLU A 132 14.37 -1.48 -4.61
N ALA A 133 13.91 -0.23 -4.59
CA ALA A 133 12.70 0.17 -5.28
C ALA A 133 12.93 0.01 -6.79
N ARG A 134 12.48 -1.12 -7.34
CA ARG A 134 12.38 -1.26 -8.79
C ARG A 134 11.46 -0.14 -9.27
N PRO A 135 11.88 0.69 -10.26
CA PRO A 135 10.97 1.66 -10.83
C PRO A 135 9.74 0.88 -11.29
N ALA A 136 8.55 1.37 -10.93
CA ALA A 136 7.30 0.85 -11.45
C ALA A 136 7.46 0.87 -12.98
N GLY A 137 7.77 -0.28 -13.57
CA GLY A 137 7.75 -0.42 -15.01
C GLY A 137 6.37 0.04 -15.41
N CYS A 138 6.30 0.96 -16.37
CA CYS A 138 5.03 1.36 -16.98
C CYS A 138 4.22 0.07 -17.17
N PRO A 139 3.02 -0.06 -16.55
CA PRO A 139 2.25 -1.28 -16.71
C PRO A 139 2.10 -1.49 -18.22
N ALA A 140 2.28 -2.71 -18.70
CA ALA A 140 2.41 -3.03 -20.14
C ALA A 140 1.21 -2.61 -21.03
N GLY A 141 0.21 -1.90 -20.47
CA GLY A 141 -0.90 -1.25 -21.17
C GLY A 141 -0.95 0.29 -21.05
N CYS A 142 0.00 0.95 -20.39
CA CYS A 142 0.07 2.41 -20.38
C CYS A 142 0.67 2.87 -21.72
N ARG A 143 -0.18 2.99 -22.73
CA ARG A 143 0.18 3.63 -23.99
C ARG A 143 0.59 5.07 -23.64
N PRO A 144 1.82 5.52 -23.94
CA PRO A 144 2.20 6.90 -23.66
C PRO A 144 1.18 7.85 -24.31
N PRO A 145 0.80 8.98 -23.68
CA PRO A 145 0.00 9.98 -24.37
C PRO A 145 0.75 10.31 -25.65
N CYS A 146 0.04 10.15 -26.76
CA CYS A 146 0.55 10.35 -28.11
C CYS A 146 1.36 11.65 -28.14
N THR A 147 2.69 11.56 -28.17
CA THR A 147 3.53 12.69 -28.54
C THR A 147 3.24 12.93 -30.01
N THR A 148 2.24 13.77 -30.30
CA THR A 148 2.13 14.40 -31.61
C THR A 148 3.41 15.18 -31.82
N ALA A 149 4.32 14.60 -32.61
CA ALA A 149 5.43 15.31 -33.19
C ALA A 149 4.90 16.58 -33.88
N PRO A 150 5.59 17.73 -33.79
CA PRO A 150 5.18 18.92 -34.51
C PRO A 150 5.25 18.62 -36.02
N ASN A 151 4.13 18.83 -36.70
CA ASN A 151 4.01 18.73 -38.16
C ASN A 151 5.17 19.48 -38.82
N ALA A 152 5.97 18.77 -39.59
CA ALA A 152 6.79 19.37 -40.63
C ALA A 152 5.83 20.04 -41.63
N GLY A 153 5.88 21.36 -41.72
CA GLY A 153 5.12 22.12 -42.71
C GLY A 153 5.59 21.78 -44.14
N PRO A 154 4.69 21.77 -45.13
CA PRO A 154 5.09 21.53 -46.51
C PRO A 154 5.78 22.76 -47.10
N THR A 155 6.79 22.46 -47.91
CA THR A 155 7.57 23.29 -48.83
C THR A 155 6.73 24.15 -49.76
#